data_AF-A0A6N6NTG6-F1
#
_entry.id   AF-A0A6N6NTG6-F1
#
_cell.length_a   1.000
_cell.length_b   1.000
_cell.length_c   1.000
_cell.angle_alpha   90.00
_cell.angle_beta   90.00
_cell.angle_gamma   90.00
#
_symmetry.space_group_name_H-M   'P 1'
#
loop_
_entity.id
_entity.type
_entity.pdbx_description
1 polymer ?
#
loop_
_entity_poly.entity_id
_entity_poly.type
_entity_poly.pdbx_seq_one_letter_code
_entity_poly.pdbx_strand_id
1 'polypeptide(L)' 'MATLDTVKEVLESNLDIDPENVTEDATFDDLGIDSLDMVELICDLEEKCSVDFGEPEGLTTVGDLVEYIDNL' A
#
# COMPACT_ATOMS: atom_id res chain seq x y z
N MET A 1 -5.09 -9.63 -8.51
CA MET A 1 -4.89 -8.20 -8.18
C MET A 1 -5.94 -7.71 -7.18
N ALA A 2 -6.27 -8.49 -6.15
CA ALA A 2 -7.14 -7.99 -5.07
C ALA A 2 -6.38 -6.98 -4.18
N THR A 3 -5.06 -7.09 -4.16
CA THR A 3 -4.15 -6.31 -3.33
C THR A 3 -4.14 -4.83 -3.70
N LEU A 4 -4.02 -4.47 -4.98
CA LEU A 4 -4.04 -3.07 -5.42
C LEU A 4 -5.37 -2.39 -5.08
N ASP A 5 -6.51 -3.04 -5.31
CA ASP A 5 -7.83 -2.54 -4.90
C ASP A 5 -7.93 -2.34 -3.38
N THR A 6 -7.41 -3.30 -2.60
CA THR A 6 -7.43 -3.18 -1.13
C THR A 6 -6.53 -2.03 -0.66
N VAL A 7 -5.34 -1.89 -1.24
CA VAL A 7 -4.41 -0.76 -0.97
C VAL A 7 -5.11 0.55 -1.31
N LYS A 8 -5.77 0.65 -2.46
CA LYS A 8 -6.53 1.83 -2.87
C LYS A 8 -7.63 2.19 -1.87
N GLU A 9 -8.43 1.23 -1.43
CA GLU A 9 -9.49 1.48 -0.44
C GLU A 9 -8.92 1.94 0.92
N VAL A 10 -7.81 1.33 1.37
CA VAL A 10 -7.16 1.70 2.63
C VAL A 10 -6.56 3.11 2.53
N LEU A 11 -5.92 3.45 1.40
CA LEU A 11 -5.37 4.79 1.15
C LEU A 11 -6.46 5.85 1.04
N GLU A 12 -7.55 5.57 0.33
CA GLU A 12 -8.71 6.48 0.26
C GLU A 12 -9.29 6.71 1.64
N SER A 13 -9.52 5.64 2.42
CA SER A 13 -10.20 5.76 3.71
C SER A 13 -9.33 6.31 4.84
N ASN A 14 -8.02 6.07 4.83
CA ASN A 14 -7.11 6.55 5.90
C ASN A 14 -6.49 7.90 5.56
N LEU A 15 -6.11 8.11 4.30
CA LEU A 15 -5.30 9.25 3.87
C LEU A 15 -6.04 10.22 2.95
N ASP A 16 -7.32 9.95 2.62
CA ASP A 16 -8.13 10.76 1.70
C ASP A 16 -7.47 10.87 0.30
N ILE A 17 -6.72 9.84 -0.09
CA ILE A 17 -6.02 9.77 -1.38
C ILE A 17 -6.95 9.18 -2.43
N ASP A 18 -7.18 9.91 -3.52
CA ASP A 18 -7.98 9.42 -4.64
C ASP A 18 -7.40 8.10 -5.21
N PRO A 19 -8.19 7.02 -5.28
CA PRO A 19 -7.73 5.74 -5.82
C PRO A 19 -7.41 5.80 -7.32
N GLU A 20 -7.85 6.85 -8.01
CA GLU A 20 -7.48 7.15 -9.39
C GLU A 20 -6.02 7.63 -9.52
N ASN A 21 -5.47 8.31 -8.51
CA ASN A 21 -4.07 8.74 -8.48
C ASN A 21 -3.12 7.59 -8.08
N VAL A 22 -3.63 6.62 -7.33
CA VAL A 22 -2.90 5.41 -6.94
C VAL A 22 -2.69 4.51 -8.16
N THR A 23 -1.57 4.72 -8.84
CA THR A 23 -1.15 3.94 -10.01
C THR A 23 0.13 3.16 -9.68
N GLU A 24 0.39 2.08 -10.40
CA GLU A 24 1.60 1.25 -10.18
C GLU A 24 2.90 2.05 -10.35
N ASP A 25 2.89 3.08 -11.20
CA ASP A 25 4.00 3.99 -11.47
C ASP A 25 4.10 5.13 -10.44
N ALA A 26 3.05 5.38 -9.66
CA ALA A 26 3.04 6.44 -8.65
C ALA A 26 3.96 6.07 -7.47
N THR A 27 4.74 7.04 -7.02
CA THR A 27 5.59 6.92 -5.84
C THR A 27 4.81 7.30 -4.58
N PHE A 28 5.12 6.65 -3.46
CA PHE A 28 4.53 6.98 -2.16
C PHE A 28 4.68 8.46 -1.80
N ASP A 29 5.85 9.04 -2.10
CA ASP A 29 6.14 10.47 -1.90
C ASP A 29 5.21 11.40 -2.71
N ASP A 30 4.82 11.00 -3.92
CA ASP A 30 3.94 11.80 -4.80
C ASP A 30 2.48 11.75 -4.33
N LEU A 31 2.10 10.61 -3.75
CA LEU A 31 0.80 10.39 -3.10
C LEU A 31 0.73 11.00 -1.70
N GLY A 32 1.85 11.52 -1.16
CA GLY A 32 1.93 12.06 0.20
C GLY A 32 1.89 10.98 1.27
N ILE A 33 2.35 9.77 0.95
CA ILE A 33 2.45 8.63 1.87
C ILE A 33 3.86 8.64 2.45
N ASP A 34 3.94 8.84 3.76
CA ASP A 34 5.18 8.75 4.51
C ASP A 34 5.48 7.30 4.94
N SER A 35 6.68 7.07 5.48
CA SER A 35 7.06 5.75 6.00
C SER A 35 6.15 5.24 7.12
N LEU A 36 5.50 6.14 7.87
CA LEU A 36 4.54 5.77 8.91
C LEU A 36 3.22 5.28 8.31
N ASP A 37 2.72 5.98 7.29
CA ASP A 37 1.48 5.63 6.61
C ASP A 37 1.58 4.27 5.92
N MET A 38 2.75 3.95 5.35
CA MET A 38 3.02 2.60 4.82
C MET A 38 2.95 1.51 5.90
N VAL A 39 3.48 1.78 7.10
CA VAL A 39 3.41 0.81 8.21
C VAL A 39 1.97 0.60 8.65
N GLU A 40 1.17 1.67 8.76
CA GLU A 40 -0.26 1.55 9.09
C GLU A 40 -1.01 0.76 8.02
N LEU A 41 -0.76 1.06 6.74
CA LEU A 41 -1.39 0.37 5.63
C LEU A 41 -1.09 -1.13 5.61
N ILE A 42 0.18 -1.52 5.82
CA ILE A 42 0.57 -2.93 5.88
C ILE A 42 -0.06 -3.61 7.07
N CYS A 43 -0.06 -2.98 8.25
CA CYS A 43 -0.66 -3.55 9.44
C CYS A 43 -2.18 -3.81 9.25
N ASP A 44 -2.89 -2.89 8.58
CA ASP A 44 -4.32 -3.04 8.24
C ASP A 44 -4.55 -4.20 7.26
N LEU A 45 -3.67 -4.35 6.28
CA LEU A 45 -3.69 -5.44 5.32
C LEU A 45 -3.36 -6.79 5.97
N GLU A 46 -2.36 -6.85 6.84
CA GLU A 46 -1.97 -8.03 7.62
C GLU A 46 -3.14 -8.54 8.46
N GLU A 47 -3.85 -7.64 9.14
CA GLU A 47 -5.02 -7.99 9.95
C GLU A 47 -6.16 -8.53 9.07
N LYS A 48 -6.49 -7.84 7.96
CA LYS A 48 -7.56 -8.24 7.04
C LYS A 48 -7.27 -9.57 6.34
N CYS A 49 -6.04 -9.79 5.93
CA CYS A 49 -5.61 -11.00 5.24
C CYS A 49 -5.22 -12.12 6.22
N SER A 50 -5.10 -11.82 7.53
CA SER A 50 -4.57 -12.75 8.55
C SER A 50 -3.23 -13.37 8.14
N VAL A 51 -2.36 -12.53 7.61
CA VAL A 51 -1.00 -12.87 7.16
C VAL A 51 -0.02 -11.83 7.67
N ASP A 52 1.26 -12.16 7.69
CA ASP A 52 2.35 -11.28 8.11
C ASP A 52 3.18 -10.97 6.86
N PHE A 53 3.12 -9.72 6.40
CA PHE A 53 3.87 -9.22 5.26
C PHE A 53 5.24 -8.66 5.68
N GLY A 54 5.39 -8.31 6.96
CA GLY A 54 6.61 -7.73 7.53
C GLY A 54 6.81 -6.27 7.13
N GLU A 55 7.99 -5.72 7.44
CA GLU A 55 8.37 -4.37 7.00
C GLU A 55 9.09 -4.46 5.65
N PRO A 56 8.46 -4.02 4.54
CA PRO A 56 9.13 -4.01 3.26
C PRO A 56 10.13 -2.86 3.19
N GLU A 57 11.41 -3.21 3.08
CA GLU A 57 12.49 -2.24 2.93
C GLU A 57 12.70 -1.88 1.45
N GLY A 58 12.69 -0.58 1.14
CA GLY A 58 13.06 -0.08 -0.20
C GLY A 58 11.95 -0.03 -1.23
N LEU A 59 10.68 -0.11 -0.82
CA LEU A 59 9.57 0.17 -1.72
C LEU A 59 9.52 1.65 -2.05
N THR A 60 9.44 1.95 -3.34
CA THR A 60 9.43 3.34 -3.83
C THR A 60 8.09 3.66 -4.51
N THR A 61 7.50 2.68 -5.19
CA THR A 61 6.24 2.81 -5.91
C THR A 61 5.13 1.94 -5.34
N VAL A 62 3.88 2.32 -5.61
CA VAL A 62 2.72 1.50 -5.26
C VAL A 62 2.80 0.13 -5.93
N GLY A 63 3.31 0.07 -7.17
CA GLY A 63 3.55 -1.18 -7.88
C GLY A 63 4.48 -2.12 -7.11
N ASP A 64 5.60 -1.60 -6.57
CA ASP A 64 6.54 -2.39 -5.77
C ASP A 64 5.86 -2.99 -4.54
N LEU A 65 5.03 -2.20 -3.82
CA LEU A 65 4.31 -2.67 -2.64
C LEU A 65 3.30 -3.76 -2.98
N VAL A 66 2.49 -3.52 -4.02
CA VAL A 66 1.48 -4.48 -4.47
C VAL A 66 2.14 -5.77 -4.91
N GLU A 67 3.23 -5.68 -5.67
CA GLU A 67 3.98 -6.84 -6.14
C GLU A 67 4.66 -7.58 -4.98
N TYR A 68 5.20 -6.85 -4.00
CA TYR A 68 5.77 -7.42 -2.78
C TYR A 68 4.73 -8.25 -2.03
N ILE A 69 3.53 -7.69 -1.84
CA ILE A 69 2.42 -8.37 -1.15
C ILE A 69 1.88 -9.55 -1.97
N ASP A 70 1.79 -9.44 -3.30
CA ASP A 70 1.27 -10.52 -4.17
C ASP A 70 2.28 -11.68 -4.32
N ASN A 71 3.58 -11.45 -4.09
CA ASN A 71 4.63 -12.48 -4.13
C ASN A 71 4.87 -13.22 -2.81
N LEU A 72 4.17 -12.85 -1.73
CA LEU A 72 4.19 -13.54 -0.43
C LEU A 72 3.27 -14.77 -0.42
#